data_AF-K1RKE0-F1
#
_entry.id   AF-K1RKE0-F1
#
_cell.length_a   1.000
_cell.length_b   1.000
_cell.length_c   1.000
_cell.angle_alpha   90.00
_cell.angle_beta   90.00
_cell.angle_gamma   90.00
#
_symmetry.space_group_name_H-M   'P 1'
#
loop_
_entity.id
_entity.type
_entity.pdbx_description
1 polymer ?
#
loop_
_entity_poly.entity_id
_entity_poly.type
_entity_poly.pdbx_seq_one_letter_code
_entity_poly.pdbx_strand_id
1 'polypeptide(L)'
;MTGRETLTLYARLRGVKEKEIRRVVNDLLDAVTLKEYANKLCGTYSGGNKRKLSTAIALVGDPQFLMLDEPTTGVDPAARRQIWNVLSKIRASGRTLVLTSHSMEECDALCTKIVIMVNGKFVCFGSPQHLKNKFAQGYTLSVRLARDNDGNAMDSGPIRNFLFGEFPGTEVFEDQQGYLDFQIPSPNLSLAKLFREMERKKSEFGVEDYSVHQTSLEQVFLSFTRKQVPPIDKKSSCSCCFCCRSKPGFAGRIITPTTGVNNTGQIIFAPSTQVGGAANV
;
A
#
# COMPACT_ATOMS: atom_id res chain seq x y z
N MET A 1 -28.13 12.37 9.19
CA MET A 1 -28.34 10.97 8.78
C MET A 1 -27.42 10.07 9.58
N THR A 2 -27.95 8.97 10.09
CA THR A 2 -27.19 7.91 10.78
C THR A 2 -26.59 6.93 9.77
N GLY A 3 -25.59 6.13 10.18
CA GLY A 3 -24.96 5.14 9.28
C GLY A 3 -25.99 4.14 8.71
N ARG A 4 -26.94 3.72 9.55
CA ARG A 4 -28.05 2.85 9.14
C ARG A 4 -28.95 3.49 8.10
N GLU A 5 -29.35 4.75 8.31
CA GLU A 5 -30.16 5.50 7.37
C GLU A 5 -29.42 5.71 6.04
N THR A 6 -28.11 6.01 6.09
CA THR A 6 -27.27 6.15 4.89
C THR A 6 -27.25 4.86 4.08
N LEU A 7 -26.97 3.71 4.70
CA LEU A 7 -26.98 2.43 3.99
C LEU A 7 -28.37 2.07 3.45
N THR A 8 -29.42 2.37 4.20
CA THR A 8 -30.81 2.18 3.75
C THR A 8 -31.12 3.01 2.51
N LEU A 9 -30.71 4.28 2.50
CA LEU A 9 -30.84 5.17 1.35
C LEU A 9 -30.11 4.61 0.13
N TYR A 10 -28.84 4.24 0.28
CA TYR A 10 -28.07 3.65 -0.82
C TYR A 10 -28.65 2.32 -1.30
N ALA A 11 -29.21 1.49 -0.40
CA ALA A 11 -29.85 0.22 -0.78
C ALA A 11 -31.07 0.44 -1.67
N ARG A 12 -31.90 1.44 -1.34
CA ARG A 12 -33.03 1.85 -2.19
C ARG A 12 -32.54 2.38 -3.54
N LEU A 13 -31.53 3.24 -3.55
CA LEU A 13 -30.96 3.81 -4.78
C LEU A 13 -30.34 2.73 -5.70
N ARG A 14 -29.79 1.67 -5.11
CA ARG A 14 -29.22 0.52 -5.83
C ARG A 14 -30.25 -0.53 -6.25
N GLY A 15 -31.53 -0.34 -5.93
CA GLY A 15 -32.61 -1.24 -6.36
C GLY A 15 -32.75 -2.52 -5.51
N VAL A 16 -32.22 -2.53 -4.27
CA VAL A 16 -32.45 -3.66 -3.34
C VAL A 16 -33.94 -3.71 -2.98
N LYS A 17 -34.56 -4.90 -3.03
CA LYS A 17 -35.97 -5.09 -2.70
C LYS A 17 -36.24 -4.63 -1.26
N GLU A 18 -37.29 -3.83 -1.04
CA GLU A 18 -37.60 -3.22 0.27
C GLU A 18 -37.65 -4.23 1.42
N LYS A 19 -38.18 -5.44 1.16
CA LYS A 19 -38.24 -6.55 2.13
C LYS A 19 -36.86 -7.03 2.60
N GLU A 20 -35.84 -6.88 1.77
CA GLU A 20 -34.46 -7.35 2.05
C GLU A 20 -33.55 -6.26 2.60
N ILE A 21 -33.91 -4.97 2.45
CA ILE A 21 -33.04 -3.85 2.82
C ILE A 21 -32.58 -3.95 4.27
N ARG A 22 -33.50 -4.24 5.21
CA ARG A 22 -33.15 -4.36 6.63
C ARG A 22 -32.10 -5.44 6.88
N ARG A 23 -32.19 -6.58 6.18
CA ARG A 23 -31.23 -7.69 6.26
C ARG A 23 -29.88 -7.25 5.69
N VAL A 24 -29.87 -6.76 4.46
CA VAL A 24 -28.63 -6.33 3.76
C VAL A 24 -27.90 -5.25 4.57
N VAL A 25 -28.62 -4.25 5.10
CA VAL A 25 -28.02 -3.17 5.90
C VAL A 25 -27.41 -3.71 7.19
N ASN A 26 -28.06 -4.65 7.87
CA ASN A 26 -27.50 -5.27 9.08
C ASN A 26 -26.27 -6.13 8.77
N ASP A 27 -26.34 -6.94 7.71
CA ASP A 27 -25.23 -7.80 7.28
C ASP A 27 -24.01 -6.95 6.92
N LEU A 28 -24.20 -5.82 6.23
CA LEU A 28 -23.12 -4.89 5.89
C LEU A 28 -22.53 -4.19 7.12
N LEU A 29 -23.37 -3.73 8.06
CA LEU A 29 -22.92 -3.11 9.30
C LEU A 29 -22.09 -4.06 10.16
N ASP A 30 -22.45 -5.35 10.18
CA ASP A 30 -21.70 -6.39 10.87
C ASP A 30 -20.40 -6.71 10.12
N ALA A 31 -20.43 -6.78 8.79
CA ALA A 31 -19.26 -7.04 7.94
C ALA A 31 -18.15 -5.99 8.10
N VAL A 32 -18.50 -4.71 8.27
CA VAL A 32 -17.52 -3.62 8.48
C VAL A 32 -17.33 -3.23 9.95
N THR A 33 -17.87 -4.00 10.90
CA THR A 33 -17.70 -3.76 12.35
C THR A 33 -18.19 -2.38 12.80
N LEU A 34 -19.33 -1.93 12.26
CA LEU A 34 -19.89 -0.59 12.52
C LEU A 34 -21.25 -0.64 13.25
N LYS A 35 -21.71 -1.84 13.64
CA LYS A 35 -23.02 -2.06 14.28
C LYS A 35 -23.26 -1.16 15.50
N GLU A 36 -22.28 -1.00 16.37
CA GLU A 36 -22.37 -0.20 17.61
C GLU A 36 -22.58 1.29 17.35
N TYR A 37 -22.10 1.79 16.21
CA TYR A 37 -22.19 3.20 15.83
C TYR A 37 -23.32 3.45 14.81
N ALA A 38 -24.04 2.41 14.39
CA ALA A 38 -25.00 2.46 13.27
C ALA A 38 -26.09 3.52 13.44
N ASN A 39 -26.53 3.77 14.68
CA ASN A 39 -27.59 4.74 15.00
C ASN A 39 -27.04 6.12 15.43
N LYS A 40 -25.72 6.30 15.43
CA LYS A 40 -25.09 7.62 15.65
C LYS A 40 -25.00 8.39 14.32
N LEU A 41 -25.01 9.71 14.41
CA LEU A 41 -24.89 10.59 13.24
C LEU A 41 -23.52 10.41 12.58
N CYS A 42 -23.48 10.27 11.24
CA CYS A 42 -22.23 10.07 10.50
C CYS A 42 -21.21 11.22 10.69
N GLY A 43 -21.69 12.42 11.05
CA GLY A 43 -20.84 13.56 11.36
C GLY A 43 -19.94 13.34 12.58
N THR A 44 -20.37 12.53 13.55
CA THR A 44 -19.62 12.24 14.78
C THR A 44 -18.68 11.04 14.65
N TYR A 45 -18.61 10.42 13.46
CA TYR A 45 -17.72 9.29 13.23
C TYR A 45 -16.25 9.74 13.15
N SER A 46 -15.36 8.92 13.70
CA SER A 46 -13.92 9.02 13.46
C SER A 46 -13.60 8.79 11.97
N GLY A 47 -12.41 9.19 11.52
CA GLY A 47 -11.96 8.98 10.14
C GLY A 47 -12.07 7.51 9.71
N GLY A 48 -11.63 6.58 10.56
CA GLY A 48 -11.74 5.14 10.32
C GLY A 48 -13.19 4.66 10.20
N ASN A 49 -14.10 5.13 11.07
CA ASN A 49 -15.52 4.77 10.99
C ASN A 49 -16.20 5.35 9.73
N LYS A 50 -15.79 6.52 9.27
CA LYS A 50 -16.23 7.08 7.97
C LYS A 50 -15.75 6.22 6.81
N ARG A 51 -14.51 5.73 6.85
CA ARG A 51 -13.98 4.80 5.84
C ARG A 51 -14.71 3.45 5.85
N LYS A 52 -14.96 2.88 7.04
CA LYS A 52 -15.81 1.67 7.20
C LYS A 52 -17.19 1.85 6.56
N LEU A 53 -17.85 2.97 6.84
CA LEU A 53 -19.14 3.29 6.23
C LEU A 53 -19.05 3.45 4.71
N SER A 54 -18.00 4.11 4.21
CA SER A 54 -17.76 4.27 2.76
C SER A 54 -17.57 2.92 2.07
N THR A 55 -16.79 2.01 2.66
CA THR A 55 -16.65 0.63 2.18
C THR A 55 -17.99 -0.10 2.19
N ALA A 56 -18.78 0.02 3.27
CA ALA A 56 -20.10 -0.59 3.34
C ALA A 56 -21.05 -0.06 2.25
N ILE A 57 -21.05 1.25 1.98
CA ILE A 57 -21.83 1.87 0.89
C ILE A 57 -21.45 1.29 -0.47
N ALA A 58 -20.14 1.09 -0.72
CA ALA A 58 -19.66 0.53 -1.98
C ALA A 58 -20.11 -0.93 -2.19
N LEU A 59 -20.31 -1.68 -1.10
CA LEU A 59 -20.79 -3.07 -1.11
C LEU A 59 -22.31 -3.22 -1.26
N VAL A 60 -23.07 -2.13 -1.10
CA VAL A 60 -24.54 -2.18 -1.21
C VAL A 60 -24.96 -2.58 -2.62
N GLY A 61 -25.91 -3.52 -2.71
CA GLY A 61 -26.52 -3.94 -3.98
C GLY A 61 -25.70 -4.96 -4.75
N ASP A 62 -24.68 -5.55 -4.12
CA ASP A 62 -23.90 -6.66 -4.66
C ASP A 62 -23.29 -6.42 -6.06
N PRO A 63 -22.45 -5.37 -6.21
CA PRO A 63 -21.96 -4.98 -7.51
C PRO A 63 -21.01 -6.03 -8.11
N GLN A 64 -21.13 -6.27 -9.43
CA GLN A 64 -20.21 -7.16 -10.18
C GLN A 64 -18.77 -6.63 -10.21
N PHE A 65 -18.62 -5.31 -10.15
CA PHE A 65 -17.36 -4.58 -10.20
C PHE A 65 -17.29 -3.57 -9.05
N LEU A 66 -16.25 -3.67 -8.23
CA LEU A 66 -16.06 -2.84 -7.04
C LEU A 66 -14.72 -2.11 -7.13
N MET A 67 -14.76 -0.77 -6.99
CA MET A 67 -13.56 0.07 -6.86
C MET A 67 -13.50 0.65 -5.46
N LEU A 68 -12.36 0.48 -4.78
CA LEU A 68 -12.11 0.98 -3.44
C LEU A 68 -10.85 1.82 -3.44
N ASP A 69 -10.98 3.08 -2.99
CA ASP A 69 -9.83 3.94 -2.80
C ASP A 69 -9.39 3.88 -1.33
N GLU A 70 -8.23 3.26 -1.06
CA GLU A 70 -7.60 3.24 0.26
C GLU A 70 -8.55 2.76 1.39
N PRO A 71 -9.18 1.57 1.26
CA PRO A 71 -10.33 1.18 2.09
C PRO A 71 -10.02 0.95 3.57
N THR A 72 -8.75 0.74 3.93
CA THR A 72 -8.34 0.41 5.31
C THR A 72 -7.47 1.47 5.98
N THR A 73 -7.21 2.59 5.32
CA THR A 73 -6.46 3.70 5.92
C THR A 73 -7.20 4.27 7.13
N GLY A 74 -6.48 4.39 8.26
CA GLY A 74 -7.04 4.94 9.51
C GLY A 74 -8.08 4.04 10.18
N VAL A 75 -8.22 2.78 9.74
CA VAL A 75 -9.04 1.75 10.38
C VAL A 75 -8.17 0.98 11.38
N ASP A 76 -8.75 0.62 12.52
CA ASP A 76 -8.06 -0.17 13.54
C ASP A 76 -7.62 -1.55 12.99
N PRO A 77 -6.51 -2.14 13.50
CA PRO A 77 -5.97 -3.38 12.95
C PRO A 77 -6.95 -4.57 12.96
N ALA A 78 -7.84 -4.65 13.95
CA ALA A 78 -8.81 -5.74 14.06
C ALA A 78 -9.91 -5.62 12.98
N ALA A 79 -10.51 -4.45 12.83
CA ALA A 79 -11.51 -4.20 11.81
C ALA A 79 -10.92 -4.25 10.39
N ARG A 80 -9.66 -3.84 10.20
CA ARG A 80 -8.94 -4.01 8.93
C ARG A 80 -8.95 -5.47 8.46
N ARG A 81 -8.61 -6.41 9.36
CA ARG A 81 -8.64 -7.85 9.06
C ARG A 81 -10.06 -8.34 8.74
N GLN A 82 -11.09 -7.81 9.41
CA GLN A 82 -12.48 -8.15 9.09
C GLN A 82 -12.88 -7.66 7.68
N ILE A 83 -12.51 -6.43 7.32
CA ILE A 83 -12.71 -5.90 5.97
C ILE A 83 -11.99 -6.79 4.94
N TRP A 84 -10.74 -7.18 5.20
CA TRP A 84 -9.98 -8.06 4.30
C TRP A 84 -10.66 -9.42 4.08
N ASN A 85 -11.21 -10.01 5.14
CA ASN A 85 -11.97 -11.26 5.04
C ASN A 85 -13.23 -11.09 4.18
N VAL A 86 -13.93 -9.97 4.32
CA VAL A 86 -15.12 -9.65 3.51
C VAL A 86 -14.75 -9.49 2.04
N LEU A 87 -13.71 -8.69 1.74
CA LEU A 87 -13.23 -8.48 0.37
C LEU A 87 -12.71 -9.79 -0.26
N SER A 88 -12.05 -10.64 0.52
CA SER A 88 -11.59 -11.96 0.06
C SER A 88 -12.76 -12.88 -0.31
N LYS A 89 -13.86 -12.85 0.46
CA LYS A 89 -15.08 -13.61 0.16
C LYS A 89 -15.77 -13.10 -1.11
N ILE A 90 -15.84 -11.78 -1.29
CA ILE A 90 -16.40 -11.12 -2.48
C ILE A 90 -15.60 -11.48 -3.73
N ARG A 91 -14.27 -11.48 -3.63
CA ARG A 91 -13.38 -11.96 -4.69
C ARG A 91 -13.62 -13.44 -4.99
N ALA A 92 -13.70 -14.28 -3.96
CA ALA A 92 -13.92 -15.72 -4.10
C ALA A 92 -15.27 -16.07 -4.75
N SER A 93 -16.29 -15.21 -4.60
CA SER A 93 -17.58 -15.36 -5.28
C SER A 93 -17.55 -14.92 -6.77
N GLY A 94 -16.38 -14.64 -7.34
CA GLY A 94 -16.21 -14.32 -8.76
C GLY A 94 -16.41 -12.85 -9.13
N ARG A 95 -16.49 -11.94 -8.14
CA ARG A 95 -16.63 -10.50 -8.43
C ARG A 95 -15.27 -9.86 -8.70
N THR A 96 -15.29 -8.79 -9.49
CA THR A 96 -14.07 -8.04 -9.80
C THR A 96 -13.86 -6.93 -8.78
N LEU A 97 -12.68 -6.94 -8.15
CA LEU A 97 -12.26 -5.94 -7.17
C LEU A 97 -11.04 -5.17 -7.68
N VAL A 98 -11.12 -3.85 -7.59
CA VAL A 98 -10.03 -2.92 -7.83
C VAL A 98 -9.83 -2.11 -6.55
N LEU A 99 -8.63 -2.16 -5.98
CA LEU A 99 -8.31 -1.38 -4.78
C LEU A 99 -7.02 -0.60 -4.98
N THR A 100 -6.97 0.63 -4.48
CA THR A 100 -5.72 1.37 -4.29
C THR A 100 -5.28 1.21 -2.85
N SER A 101 -3.98 1.02 -2.63
CA SER A 101 -3.41 0.94 -1.30
C SER A 101 -1.95 1.35 -1.30
N HIS A 102 -1.55 2.09 -0.29
CA HIS A 102 -0.15 2.32 0.08
C HIS A 102 0.41 1.20 0.95
N SER A 103 -0.45 0.31 1.48
CA SER A 103 -0.01 -0.84 2.27
C SER A 103 0.31 -2.03 1.38
N MET A 104 1.58 -2.43 1.36
CA MET A 104 2.00 -3.63 0.61
C MET A 104 1.47 -4.91 1.26
N GLU A 105 1.25 -4.92 2.58
CA GLU A 105 0.60 -6.02 3.30
C GLU A 105 -0.84 -6.24 2.78
N GLU A 106 -1.60 -5.17 2.58
CA GLU A 106 -2.95 -5.24 2.00
C GLU A 106 -2.93 -5.80 0.58
N CYS A 107 -1.98 -5.31 -0.23
CA CYS A 107 -1.85 -5.72 -1.61
C CYS A 107 -1.45 -7.20 -1.71
N ASP A 108 -0.50 -7.67 -0.90
CA ASP A 108 -0.05 -9.07 -0.91
C ASP A 108 -1.16 -10.02 -0.42
N ALA A 109 -1.99 -9.59 0.54
CA ALA A 109 -3.08 -10.40 1.08
C ALA A 109 -4.30 -10.49 0.14
N LEU A 110 -4.72 -9.38 -0.46
CA LEU A 110 -5.98 -9.29 -1.21
C LEU A 110 -5.81 -9.46 -2.72
N CYS A 111 -4.67 -9.06 -3.29
CA CYS A 111 -4.53 -8.90 -4.73
C CYS A 111 -3.96 -10.15 -5.40
N THR A 112 -4.56 -10.55 -6.53
CA THR A 112 -4.00 -11.59 -7.41
C THR A 112 -3.00 -11.03 -8.42
N LYS A 113 -3.15 -9.74 -8.76
CA LYS A 113 -2.27 -8.97 -9.64
C LYS A 113 -2.09 -7.58 -9.05
N ILE A 114 -0.87 -7.06 -9.16
CA ILE A 114 -0.39 -5.81 -8.57
C ILE A 114 0.22 -4.98 -9.70
N VAL A 115 -0.02 -3.67 -9.66
CA VAL A 115 0.43 -2.75 -10.72
C VAL A 115 1.01 -1.50 -10.13
N ILE A 116 2.33 -1.38 -10.05
CA ILE A 116 2.97 -0.22 -9.44
C ILE A 116 2.99 0.94 -10.43
N MET A 117 2.54 2.10 -9.99
CA MET A 117 2.59 3.35 -10.74
C MET A 117 3.61 4.31 -10.14
N VAL A 118 4.38 4.95 -11.00
CA VAL A 118 5.38 5.97 -10.64
C VAL A 118 5.24 7.12 -11.62
N ASN A 119 5.16 8.36 -11.13
CA ASN A 119 5.02 9.58 -11.96
C ASN A 119 3.87 9.48 -12.99
N GLY A 120 2.73 8.90 -12.60
CA GLY A 120 1.55 8.73 -13.47
C GLY A 120 1.68 7.65 -14.55
N LYS A 121 2.76 6.84 -14.54
CA LYS A 121 2.99 5.76 -15.51
C LYS A 121 3.03 4.41 -14.81
N PHE A 122 2.46 3.38 -15.44
CA PHE A 122 2.59 1.99 -14.98
C PHE A 122 4.02 1.51 -15.20
N VAL A 123 4.70 1.14 -14.11
CA VAL A 123 6.10 0.68 -14.13
C VAL A 123 6.17 -0.83 -14.12
N CYS A 124 5.32 -1.50 -13.34
CA CYS A 124 5.27 -2.95 -13.32
C CYS A 124 3.85 -3.47 -13.20
N PHE A 125 3.64 -4.69 -13.72
CA PHE A 125 2.38 -5.42 -13.68
C PHE A 125 2.67 -6.90 -13.49
N GLY A 126 2.03 -7.55 -12.52
CA GLY A 126 2.18 -9.00 -12.31
C GLY A 126 1.56 -9.47 -11.00
N SER A 127 1.52 -10.79 -10.78
CA SER A 127 1.20 -11.32 -9.45
C SER A 127 2.28 -10.89 -8.43
N PRO A 128 1.96 -10.79 -7.13
CA PRO A 128 2.96 -10.49 -6.10
C PRO A 128 4.21 -11.38 -6.21
N GLN A 129 4.04 -12.69 -6.43
CA GLN A 129 5.16 -13.62 -6.60
C GLN A 129 6.01 -13.31 -7.84
N HIS A 130 5.38 -13.05 -8.99
CA HIS A 130 6.09 -12.64 -10.20
C HIS A 130 6.88 -11.33 -9.97
N LEU A 131 6.30 -10.34 -9.31
CA LEU A 131 7.01 -9.09 -9.01
C LEU A 131 8.20 -9.34 -8.08
N LYS A 132 8.02 -10.17 -7.04
CA LYS A 132 9.11 -10.61 -6.15
C LYS A 132 10.22 -11.32 -6.94
N ASN A 133 9.88 -12.28 -7.81
CA ASN A 133 10.90 -13.01 -8.58
C ASN A 133 11.61 -12.12 -9.62
N LYS A 134 10.89 -11.21 -10.28
CA LYS A 134 11.42 -10.38 -11.36
C LYS A 134 12.31 -9.25 -10.84
N PHE A 135 11.89 -8.62 -9.75
CA PHE A 135 12.51 -7.39 -9.23
C PHE A 135 13.22 -7.56 -7.89
N ALA A 136 12.91 -8.60 -7.12
CA ALA A 136 13.56 -8.94 -5.87
C ALA A 136 14.62 -10.05 -6.09
N GLN A 137 15.49 -9.86 -7.08
CA GLN A 137 16.67 -10.70 -7.28
C GLN A 137 17.68 -10.38 -6.18
N GLY A 138 17.50 -10.95 -4.99
CA GLY A 138 18.40 -10.70 -3.89
C GLY A 138 17.91 -11.20 -2.54
N TYR A 139 18.78 -11.02 -1.56
CA TYR A 139 18.46 -11.07 -0.14
C TYR A 139 18.67 -9.69 0.45
N THR A 140 17.82 -9.35 1.41
CA THR A 140 18.00 -8.17 2.26
C THR A 140 18.70 -8.63 3.53
N LEU A 141 19.91 -8.12 3.76
CA LEU A 141 20.67 -8.31 4.99
C LEU A 141 20.47 -7.07 5.86
N SER A 142 19.78 -7.23 6.98
CA SER A 142 19.59 -6.18 7.99
C SER A 142 20.60 -6.39 9.11
N VAL A 143 21.44 -5.39 9.36
CA VAL A 143 22.53 -5.42 10.35
C VAL A 143 22.28 -4.36 11.40
N ARG A 144 22.39 -4.73 12.66
CA ARG A 144 22.36 -3.82 13.81
C ARG A 144 23.75 -3.71 14.40
N LEU A 145 24.30 -2.50 14.38
CA LEU A 145 25.59 -2.19 14.98
C LEU A 145 25.46 -1.97 16.49
N ALA A 146 26.47 -2.43 17.22
CA ALA A 146 26.63 -2.15 18.63
C ALA A 146 26.80 -0.64 18.84
N ARG A 147 26.39 -0.18 20.01
CA ARG A 147 26.56 1.22 20.43
C ARG A 147 27.80 1.35 21.30
N ASP A 148 28.51 2.46 21.16
CA ASP A 148 29.60 2.83 22.05
C ASP A 148 29.07 3.23 23.44
N ASN A 149 30.00 3.50 24.36
CA ASN A 149 29.67 3.92 25.73
C ASN A 149 28.94 5.28 25.78
N ASP A 150 29.01 6.07 24.72
CA ASP A 150 28.36 7.37 24.57
C ASP A 150 26.97 7.25 23.87
N GLY A 151 26.56 6.03 23.52
CA GLY A 151 25.26 5.74 22.90
C GLY A 151 25.20 5.92 21.39
N ASN A 152 26.32 6.24 20.73
CA ASN A 152 26.42 6.34 19.28
C ASN A 152 26.63 4.95 18.66
N ALA A 153 26.07 4.73 17.47
CA ALA A 153 26.34 3.51 16.72
C ALA A 153 27.82 3.46 16.30
N MET A 154 28.43 2.27 16.34
CA MET A 154 29.76 2.04 15.79
C MET A 154 29.83 2.42 14.29
N ASP A 155 31.05 2.69 13.80
CA ASP A 155 31.26 3.09 12.40
C ASP A 155 30.77 2.01 11.42
N SER A 156 29.97 2.42 10.43
CA SER A 156 29.41 1.54 9.41
C SER A 156 30.35 1.31 8.22
N GLY A 157 31.46 2.04 8.14
CA GLY A 157 32.46 1.91 7.06
C GLY A 157 33.06 0.50 6.89
N PRO A 158 33.53 -0.18 7.97
CA PRO A 158 34.15 -1.50 7.88
C PRO A 158 33.23 -2.57 7.29
N ILE A 159 31.98 -2.64 7.78
CA ILE A 159 31.00 -3.63 7.30
C ILE A 159 30.58 -3.37 5.85
N ARG A 160 30.45 -2.11 5.44
CA ARG A 160 30.15 -1.73 4.05
C ARG A 160 31.25 -2.19 3.11
N ASN A 161 32.50 -1.85 3.42
CA ASN A 161 33.64 -2.21 2.59
C ASN A 161 33.80 -3.74 2.48
N PHE A 162 33.53 -4.46 3.58
CA PHE A 162 33.52 -5.92 3.56
C PHE A 162 32.44 -6.48 2.64
N LEU A 163 31.20 -6.02 2.76
CA LEU A 163 30.08 -6.52 1.95
C LEU A 163 30.24 -6.17 0.46
N PHE A 164 30.75 -4.98 0.13
CA PHE A 164 31.05 -4.61 -1.26
C PHE A 164 32.19 -5.45 -1.86
N GLY A 165 33.16 -5.88 -1.04
CA GLY A 165 34.27 -6.72 -1.46
C GLY A 165 33.88 -8.19 -1.66
N GLU A 166 33.20 -8.79 -0.69
CA GLU A 166 32.81 -10.22 -0.74
C GLU A 166 31.60 -10.51 -1.63
N PHE A 167 30.67 -9.56 -1.73
CA PHE A 167 29.41 -9.71 -2.45
C PHE A 167 29.24 -8.58 -3.48
N PRO A 168 29.77 -8.78 -4.71
CA PRO A 168 29.69 -7.77 -5.75
C PRO A 168 28.24 -7.46 -6.14
N GLY A 169 27.92 -6.18 -6.26
CA GLY A 169 26.57 -5.70 -6.57
C GLY A 169 25.70 -5.45 -5.33
N THR A 170 26.26 -5.56 -4.12
CA THR A 170 25.55 -5.13 -2.90
C THR A 170 25.30 -3.62 -2.94
N GLU A 171 24.06 -3.22 -2.67
CA GLU A 171 23.68 -1.81 -2.53
C GLU A 171 23.22 -1.54 -1.08
N VAL A 172 23.55 -0.36 -0.55
CA VAL A 172 22.96 0.08 0.72
C VAL A 172 21.56 0.58 0.45
N PHE A 173 20.58 -0.12 1.01
CA PHE A 173 19.21 0.27 0.93
C PHE A 173 18.90 1.35 1.96
N GLU A 174 19.21 1.13 3.24
CA GLU A 174 18.92 2.08 4.32
C GLU A 174 20.07 2.14 5.33
N ASP A 175 20.30 3.34 5.87
CA ASP A 175 21.34 3.62 6.85
C ASP A 175 20.82 4.65 7.84
N GLN A 176 20.31 4.17 8.98
CA GLN A 176 19.77 5.03 10.02
C GLN A 176 20.17 4.51 11.40
N GLN A 177 20.84 5.37 12.19
CA GLN A 177 21.05 5.19 13.64
C GLN A 177 21.56 3.79 14.06
N GLY A 178 22.48 3.21 13.29
CA GLY A 178 23.07 1.89 13.57
C GLY A 178 22.29 0.70 13.03
N TYR A 179 21.22 0.92 12.27
CA TYR A 179 20.55 -0.09 11.45
C TYR A 179 20.93 0.10 9.99
N LEU A 180 21.44 -0.96 9.38
CA LEU A 180 21.89 -0.99 8.00
C LEU A 180 21.15 -2.08 7.24
N ASP A 181 20.45 -1.69 6.18
CA ASP A 181 19.85 -2.65 5.26
C ASP A 181 20.65 -2.69 3.97
N PHE A 182 21.15 -3.88 3.63
CA PHE A 182 21.89 -4.15 2.40
C PHE A 182 21.06 -5.03 1.48
N GLN A 183 21.02 -4.67 0.20
CA GLN A 183 20.44 -5.50 -0.84
C GLN A 183 21.56 -6.25 -1.56
N ILE A 184 21.61 -7.57 -1.36
CA ILE A 184 22.63 -8.44 -1.92
C ILE A 184 22.02 -9.22 -3.10
N PRO A 185 22.46 -8.99 -4.36
CA PRO A 185 21.89 -9.66 -5.52
C PRO A 185 22.16 -11.17 -5.50
N SER A 186 21.16 -11.96 -5.90
CA SER A 186 21.11 -13.41 -5.62
C SER A 186 21.50 -14.40 -6.73
N PRO A 187 22.06 -14.06 -7.91
CA PRO A 187 22.12 -15.05 -8.99
C PRO A 187 22.93 -16.32 -8.64
N ASN A 188 23.88 -16.26 -7.70
CA ASN A 188 24.66 -17.43 -7.24
C ASN A 188 25.00 -17.41 -5.72
N LEU A 189 24.26 -16.65 -4.90
CA LEU A 189 24.61 -16.49 -3.48
C LEU A 189 24.15 -17.70 -2.64
N SER A 190 25.09 -18.41 -2.02
CA SER A 190 24.76 -19.37 -0.96
C SER A 190 24.47 -18.63 0.34
N LEU A 191 23.25 -18.72 0.86
CA LEU A 191 22.89 -18.21 2.19
C LEU A 191 23.86 -18.72 3.26
N ALA A 192 24.28 -19.97 3.18
CA ALA A 192 25.25 -20.54 4.12
C ALA A 192 26.61 -19.82 4.08
N LYS A 193 27.05 -19.36 2.91
CA LYS A 193 28.26 -18.53 2.78
C LYS A 193 28.04 -17.16 3.44
N LEU A 194 26.90 -16.53 3.18
CA LEU A 194 26.57 -15.23 3.77
C LEU A 194 26.55 -15.28 5.30
N PHE A 195 25.81 -16.25 5.88
CA PHE A 195 25.76 -16.44 7.32
C PHE A 195 27.14 -16.74 7.92
N ARG A 196 27.94 -17.61 7.28
CA ARG A 196 29.28 -17.95 7.76
C ARG A 196 30.21 -16.74 7.81
N GLU A 197 30.21 -15.93 6.75
CA GLU A 197 31.05 -14.74 6.66
C GLU A 197 30.63 -13.66 7.65
N MET A 198 29.33 -13.44 7.83
CA MET A 198 28.79 -12.53 8.84
C MET A 198 29.14 -12.98 10.25
N GLU A 199 28.97 -14.27 10.57
CA GLU A 199 29.28 -14.80 11.91
C GLU A 199 30.77 -14.71 12.24
N ARG A 200 31.64 -15.02 11.27
CA ARG A 200 33.09 -14.96 11.44
C ARG A 200 33.59 -13.55 11.77
N LYS A 201 32.99 -12.54 11.15
CA LYS A 201 33.43 -11.14 11.30
C LYS A 201 32.51 -10.30 12.19
N LYS A 202 31.52 -10.92 12.84
CA LYS A 202 30.54 -10.26 13.71
C LYS A 202 31.20 -9.41 14.79
N SER A 203 32.15 -10.00 15.52
CA SER A 203 32.88 -9.34 16.61
C SER A 203 33.89 -8.30 16.10
N GLU A 204 34.43 -8.49 14.90
CA GLU A 204 35.41 -7.58 14.28
C GLU A 204 34.76 -6.27 13.83
N PHE A 205 33.50 -6.32 13.36
CA PHE A 205 32.77 -5.16 12.87
C PHE A 205 31.78 -4.57 13.88
N GLY A 206 31.77 -5.05 15.12
CA GLY A 206 30.88 -4.53 16.15
C GLY A 206 29.39 -4.75 15.83
N VAL A 207 29.04 -5.88 15.20
CA VAL A 207 27.65 -6.21 14.89
C VAL A 207 26.99 -6.85 16.12
N GLU A 208 25.93 -6.22 16.64
CA GLU A 208 25.12 -6.77 17.73
C GLU A 208 24.26 -7.94 17.22
N ASP A 209 23.54 -7.71 16.13
CA ASP A 209 22.64 -8.69 15.52
C ASP A 209 22.54 -8.49 14.00
N TYR A 210 22.20 -9.57 13.28
CA TYR A 210 21.93 -9.51 11.85
C TYR A 210 20.83 -10.49 11.47
N SER A 211 20.08 -10.14 10.43
CA SER A 211 19.03 -10.98 9.88
C SER A 211 19.05 -10.96 8.36
N VAL A 212 18.71 -12.09 7.75
CA VAL A 212 18.66 -12.23 6.30
C VAL A 212 17.25 -12.61 5.91
N HIS A 213 16.64 -11.79 5.05
CA HIS A 213 15.29 -11.99 4.57
C HIS A 213 15.26 -11.97 3.04
N GLN A 214 14.29 -12.67 2.46
CA GLN A 214 14.01 -12.47 1.04
C GLN A 214 13.46 -11.06 0.84
N THR A 215 13.90 -10.37 -0.21
CA THR A 215 13.45 -9.02 -0.51
C THR A 215 11.92 -8.99 -0.67
N SER A 216 11.27 -8.16 0.14
CA SER A 216 9.81 -8.07 0.21
C SER A 216 9.25 -7.27 -0.97
N LEU A 217 7.92 -7.34 -1.17
CA LEU A 217 7.25 -6.49 -2.17
C LEU A 217 7.38 -4.99 -1.84
N GLU A 218 7.45 -4.65 -0.56
CA GLU A 218 7.69 -3.28 -0.10
C GLU A 218 9.05 -2.76 -0.51
N GLN A 219 10.09 -3.58 -0.38
CA GLN A 219 11.44 -3.24 -0.83
C GLN A 219 11.48 -3.04 -2.36
N VAL A 220 10.81 -3.93 -3.11
CA VAL A 220 10.62 -3.77 -4.56
C VAL A 220 9.91 -2.44 -4.88
N PHE A 221 8.84 -2.10 -4.16
CA PHE A 221 8.12 -0.85 -4.35
C PHE A 221 9.01 0.37 -4.08
N LEU A 222 9.73 0.39 -2.96
CA LEU A 222 10.63 1.49 -2.58
C LEU A 222 11.76 1.69 -3.61
N SER A 223 12.29 0.61 -4.18
CA SER A 223 13.30 0.72 -5.26
C SER A 223 12.77 1.47 -6.49
N PHE A 224 11.47 1.34 -6.79
CA PHE A 224 10.83 2.05 -7.88
C PHE A 224 10.50 3.51 -7.51
N THR A 225 10.09 3.76 -6.27
CA THR A 225 9.72 5.12 -5.84
C THR A 225 10.92 6.02 -5.60
N ARG A 226 12.12 5.48 -5.32
CA ARG A 226 13.38 6.26 -5.32
C ARG A 226 13.67 6.95 -6.65
N LYS A 227 13.08 6.48 -7.76
CA LYS A 227 13.17 7.10 -9.09
C LYS A 227 12.10 8.17 -9.33
N GLN A 228 11.29 8.51 -8.32
CA GLN A 228 10.32 9.60 -8.43
C GLN A 228 11.05 10.92 -8.58
N VAL A 229 10.66 11.67 -9.61
CA VAL A 229 11.05 13.07 -9.71
C VAL A 229 10.06 13.82 -8.84
N PRO A 230 10.51 14.61 -7.85
CA PRO A 230 9.60 15.41 -7.05
C PRO A 230 8.74 16.27 -8.00
N PRO A 231 7.44 16.40 -7.75
CA PRO A 231 6.59 17.24 -8.58
C PRO A 231 7.23 18.63 -8.62
N ILE A 232 7.54 19.09 -9.84
CA ILE A 232 7.97 20.46 -10.05
C ILE A 232 6.80 21.33 -9.62
N ASP A 233 6.91 21.96 -8.47
CA ASP A 233 6.02 23.03 -8.04
C ASP A 233 6.12 24.13 -9.10
N LYS A 234 5.25 24.07 -10.10
CA LYS A 234 4.89 25.26 -10.86
C LYS A 234 4.10 26.13 -9.89
N LYS A 235 4.80 26.83 -9.00
CA LYS A 235 4.34 28.12 -8.51
C LYS A 235 4.25 29.03 -9.73
N SER A 236 3.14 28.94 -10.45
CA SER A 236 2.71 30.05 -11.29
C SER A 236 2.43 31.19 -10.33
N SER A 237 3.43 32.04 -10.10
CA SER A 237 3.21 33.42 -9.70
C SER A 237 2.42 34.08 -10.83
N CYS A 238 1.12 33.85 -10.85
CA CYS A 238 0.23 34.56 -11.75
C CYS A 238 -0.17 35.85 -11.04
N SER A 239 0.70 36.86 -11.12
CA SER A 239 0.31 38.25 -10.84
C SER A 239 -0.38 38.81 -12.09
N CYS A 240 -1.60 38.38 -12.38
CA CYS A 240 -2.43 39.15 -13.31
C CYS A 240 -3.92 38.96 -13.06
N CYS A 241 -4.59 40.11 -13.00
CA CYS A 241 -5.97 40.36 -12.65
C CYS A 241 -7.02 39.65 -13.52
N PHE A 242 -8.18 39.39 -12.89
CA PHE A 242 -9.53 39.55 -13.48
C PHE A 242 -10.09 38.60 -14.57
N CYS A 243 -9.46 37.48 -14.94
CA CYS A 243 -9.98 36.67 -16.08
C CYS A 243 -10.68 35.31 -15.77
N CYS A 244 -10.72 34.80 -14.53
CA CYS A 244 -11.30 33.47 -14.25
C CYS A 244 -12.84 33.43 -14.09
N ARG A 245 -13.59 34.23 -14.86
CA ARG A 245 -15.04 34.04 -15.05
C ARG A 245 -15.35 33.85 -16.53
N SER A 246 -15.24 32.62 -17.05
CA SER A 246 -16.22 32.04 -18.01
C SER A 246 -15.79 30.70 -18.64
N LYS A 247 -16.47 29.62 -18.21
CA LYS A 247 -17.01 28.51 -19.04
C LYS A 247 -16.02 27.47 -19.65
N PRO A 248 -16.50 26.36 -20.28
CA PRO A 248 -16.61 25.03 -19.65
C PRO A 248 -15.91 23.93 -20.49
N GLY A 249 -15.97 22.66 -20.09
CA GLY A 249 -15.71 21.54 -21.01
C GLY A 249 -14.80 20.45 -20.46
N PHE A 250 -15.35 19.57 -19.64
CA PHE A 250 -14.79 18.25 -19.39
C PHE A 250 -14.97 17.40 -20.65
N ALA A 251 -13.90 17.20 -21.42
CA ALA A 251 -13.84 16.15 -22.44
C ALA A 251 -12.97 15.02 -21.90
N GLY A 252 -13.62 14.06 -21.23
CA GLY A 252 -12.99 12.82 -20.80
C GLY A 252 -12.62 11.96 -22.01
N ARG A 253 -11.33 11.70 -22.20
CA ARG A 253 -10.85 10.62 -23.07
C ARG A 253 -10.87 9.32 -22.28
N ILE A 254 -11.94 8.54 -22.48
CA ILE A 254 -12.02 7.14 -22.06
C ILE A 254 -11.12 6.35 -23.03
N ILE A 255 -10.05 5.76 -22.52
CA ILE A 255 -9.25 4.78 -23.27
C ILE A 255 -9.98 3.44 -23.14
N THR A 256 -10.54 2.95 -24.23
CA THR A 256 -11.06 1.58 -24.33
C THR A 256 -9.92 0.59 -24.56
N PRO A 257 -9.88 -0.57 -23.89
CA PRO A 257 -9.09 -1.70 -24.32
C PRO A 257 -9.95 -2.69 -25.13
N THR A 258 -9.47 -2.99 -26.32
CA THR A 258 -9.92 -4.07 -27.20
C THR A 258 -9.66 -5.45 -26.60
N THR A 259 -10.72 -6.26 -26.58
CA THR A 259 -10.80 -7.73 -26.68
C THR A 259 -9.70 -8.61 -26.07
N GLY A 260 -10.11 -9.45 -25.11
CA GLY A 260 -9.37 -10.64 -24.67
C GLY A 260 -9.93 -11.17 -23.35
N VAL A 261 -10.92 -12.05 -23.43
CA VAL A 261 -11.59 -12.67 -22.27
C VAL A 261 -10.57 -13.45 -21.45
N ASN A 262 -10.41 -13.05 -20.17
CA ASN A 262 -10.18 -13.92 -19.02
C ASN A 262 -10.39 -13.12 -17.73
N ASN A 263 -11.44 -13.43 -16.99
CA ASN A 263 -11.82 -12.85 -15.70
C ASN A 263 -10.65 -12.91 -14.69
N THR A 264 -9.90 -11.81 -14.54
CA THR A 264 -9.05 -11.56 -13.37
C THR A 264 -8.98 -10.05 -13.14
N GLY A 265 -9.28 -9.60 -11.92
CA GLY A 265 -9.30 -8.18 -11.57
C GLY A 265 -7.97 -7.48 -11.87
N GLN A 266 -8.06 -6.32 -12.51
CA GLN A 266 -6.94 -5.44 -12.81
C GLN A 266 -6.91 -4.31 -11.78
N ILE A 267 -5.74 -4.05 -11.20
CA ILE A 267 -5.54 -3.03 -10.16
C ILE A 267 -4.65 -1.91 -10.70
N ILE A 268 -4.89 -0.67 -10.25
CA ILE A 268 -4.11 0.53 -10.58
C ILE A 268 -3.59 1.07 -9.25
N PHE A 269 -2.28 1.12 -9.05
CA PHE A 269 -1.72 1.98 -8.01
C PHE A 269 -1.69 3.40 -8.57
N ALA A 270 -1.92 4.40 -7.74
CA ALA A 270 -1.43 5.75 -7.97
C ALA A 270 -0.80 6.18 -6.64
N PRO A 271 0.43 6.72 -6.64
CA PRO A 271 1.00 7.27 -5.42
C PRO A 271 0.13 8.44 -5.00
N SER A 272 -0.59 8.29 -3.89
CA SER A 272 -1.28 9.40 -3.24
C SER A 272 -0.22 10.40 -2.77
N THR A 273 -0.14 11.54 -3.43
CA THR A 273 0.49 12.76 -2.93
C THR A 273 0.01 13.01 -1.50
N GLN A 274 0.89 12.86 -0.52
CA GLN A 274 0.63 13.36 0.82
C GLN A 274 0.58 14.89 0.75
N VAL A 275 -0.61 15.46 0.89
CA VAL A 275 -0.76 16.87 1.24
C VAL A 275 -0.61 16.95 2.75
N GLY A 276 0.60 17.22 3.22
CA GLY A 276 0.85 17.58 4.61
C GLY A 276 0.17 18.91 4.93
N GLY A 277 -0.97 18.84 5.61
CA GLY A 277 -1.56 20.00 6.25
C GLY A 277 -0.76 20.33 7.51
N ALA A 278 0.09 21.35 7.42
CA ALA A 278 0.65 22.01 8.59
C ALA A 278 -0.49 22.66 9.39
N ALA A 279 -0.82 22.08 10.54
CA ALA A 279 -1.54 22.77 11.60
C ALA A 279 -0.48 23.53 12.43
N ASN A 280 -0.35 24.83 12.19
CA ASN A 280 0.29 25.74 13.14
C ASN A 280 -0.79 26.27 14.09
N VAL A 281 -0.52 26.09 15.39
CA VAL A 281 -0.96 27.00 16.46
C VAL A 281 0.03 28.17 16.50
#